data_AF-A0A4R8VLQ7-F1
#
_entry.id   AF-A0A4R8VLQ7-F1
#
_cell.length_a   1.000
_cell.length_b   1.000
_cell.length_c   1.000
_cell.angle_alpha   90.00
_cell.angle_beta   90.00
_cell.angle_gamma   90.00
#
_symmetry.space_group_name_H-M   'P 1'
#
loop_
_entity.id
_entity.type
_entity.pdbx_description
1 polymer ?
#
loop_
_entity_poly.entity_id
_entity_poly.type
_entity_poly.pdbx_seq_one_letter_code
_entity_poly.pdbx_strand_id
1 'polypeptide(L)'
;MLNLTVHVKPGSRKGPLVVDDAESTPEHASVTVFLQQRAVEGAANDALVALLAKHFKVAKRDVSIIRGHTSKIKHLRIDRS
;
A
#
# COMPACT_ATOMS: atom_id res chain seq x y z
N MET A 1 4.09 -14.59 -5.10
CA MET A 1 3.62 -13.31 -5.67
C MET A 1 2.18 -13.06 -5.23
N LEU A 2 1.88 -11.86 -4.74
CA LEU A 2 0.55 -11.47 -4.24
C LEU A 2 0.07 -10.19 -4.95
N ASN A 3 -1.17 -10.20 -5.43
CA ASN A 3 -1.83 -9.02 -5.96
C ASN A 3 -2.57 -8.29 -4.84
N LEU A 4 -2.35 -6.99 -4.71
CA LEU A 4 -2.89 -6.18 -3.62
C LEU A 4 -3.61 -4.94 -4.15
N THR A 5 -4.85 -4.77 -3.73
CA THR A 5 -5.59 -3.51 -3.91
C THR A 5 -5.46 -2.67 -2.65
N VAL A 6 -5.09 -1.40 -2.80
CA VAL A 6 -4.82 -0.50 -1.68
C VAL A 6 -5.67 0.76 -1.80
N HIS A 7 -6.45 1.04 -0.75
CA HIS A 7 -7.12 2.32 -0.57
C HIS A 7 -6.29 3.25 0.31
N VAL A 8 -5.68 4.26 -0.30
CA VAL A 8 -4.81 5.23 0.37
C VAL A 8 -5.64 6.41 0.90
N LYS A 9 -5.47 6.69 2.20
CA LYS A 9 -6.00 7.86 2.90
C LYS A 9 -4.83 8.78 3.32
N PRO A 10 -4.35 9.67 2.42
CA PRO A 10 -3.23 10.56 2.72
C PRO A 10 -3.63 11.68 3.69
N GLY A 11 -2.65 12.27 4.36
CA GLY A 11 -2.86 13.36 5.33
C GLY A 11 -3.69 12.96 6.56
N SER A 12 -3.81 11.67 6.86
CA SER A 12 -4.62 11.18 7.97
C SER A 12 -3.84 11.19 9.28
N ARG A 13 -4.45 11.74 10.34
CA ARG A 13 -3.90 11.70 11.71
C ARG A 13 -3.81 10.28 12.28
N LYS A 14 -4.52 9.32 11.66
CA LYS A 14 -4.49 7.90 12.03
C LYS A 14 -3.28 7.14 11.47
N GLY A 15 -2.60 7.69 10.46
CA GLY A 15 -1.43 7.06 9.87
C GLY A 15 -0.19 7.14 10.77
N PRO A 16 0.84 6.31 10.56
CA PRO A 16 0.89 5.20 9.62
C PRO A 16 0.11 3.98 10.13
N LEU A 17 -0.91 3.54 9.40
CA LEU A 17 -1.77 2.41 9.77
C LEU A 17 -2.21 1.63 8.52
N VAL A 18 -2.20 0.30 8.62
CA VAL A 18 -2.76 -0.62 7.63
C VAL A 18 -3.95 -1.33 8.26
N VAL A 19 -5.06 -1.40 7.54
CA VAL A 19 -6.27 -2.11 7.95
C VAL A 19 -6.63 -3.08 6.84
N ASP A 20 -6.67 -4.37 7.18
CA ASP A 20 -7.12 -5.42 6.27
C ASP A 20 -8.62 -5.29 5.99
N ASP A 21 -8.99 -5.45 4.72
CA ASP A 21 -10.38 -5.44 4.29
C ASP A 21 -10.94 -6.88 4.28
N ALA A 22 -12.25 -7.00 4.49
CA ALA A 22 -12.93 -8.29 4.62
C ALA A 22 -12.94 -9.11 3.32
N GLU A 23 -12.72 -8.46 2.18
CA GLU A 23 -12.73 -9.10 0.84
C GLU A 23 -11.38 -9.69 0.41
N SER A 24 -10.50 -10.02 1.36
CA SER A 24 -9.19 -10.61 1.03
C SER A 24 -9.31 -12.11 0.70
N THR A 25 -8.93 -12.50 -0.51
CA THR A 25 -8.81 -13.89 -0.97
C THR A 25 -7.35 -14.36 -0.93
N PRO A 26 -7.08 -15.69 -1.06
CA PRO A 26 -5.71 -16.21 -1.05
C PRO A 26 -4.82 -15.66 -2.17
N GLU A 27 -5.44 -15.23 -3.27
CA GLU A 27 -4.79 -14.74 -4.49
C GLU A 27 -4.80 -13.21 -4.61
N HIS A 28 -5.76 -12.55 -3.96
CA HIS A 28 -5.97 -11.11 -4.03
C HIS A 28 -6.32 -10.54 -2.65
N ALA A 29 -5.44 -9.70 -2.10
CA ALA A 29 -5.70 -9.01 -0.84
C ALA A 29 -6.19 -7.58 -1.08
N SER A 30 -6.99 -7.06 -0.15
CA SER A 30 -7.45 -5.67 -0.15
C SER A 30 -7.18 -5.04 1.20
N VAL A 31 -6.56 -3.84 1.20
CA VAL A 31 -6.21 -3.14 2.44
C VAL A 31 -6.47 -1.64 2.32
N THR A 32 -6.80 -1.01 3.43
CA THR A 32 -6.83 0.45 3.58
C THR A 32 -5.58 0.93 4.29
N VAL A 33 -4.90 1.91 3.71
CA VAL A 33 -3.67 2.49 4.24
C VAL A 33 -3.87 3.96 4.59
N PHE A 34 -3.61 4.30 5.84
CA PHE A 34 -3.60 5.68 6.32
C PHE A 34 -2.17 6.19 6.37
N LEU A 35 -1.88 7.26 5.62
CA LEU A 35 -0.57 7.91 5.61
C LEU A 35 -0.69 9.29 6.25
N GLN A 36 0.32 9.69 7.03
CA GLN A 36 0.40 11.05 7.57
C GLN A 36 0.85 12.04 6.49
N GLN A 37 1.66 11.57 5.56
CA GLN A 37 2.15 12.31 4.42
C GLN A 37 0.96 12.78 3.58
N ARG A 38 0.94 14.07 3.26
CA ARG A 38 -0.01 14.62 2.29
C ARG A 38 0.29 14.05 0.91
N ALA A 39 -0.68 14.14 0.00
CA ALA A 39 -0.52 13.75 -1.40
C ALA A 39 0.38 14.75 -2.16
N VAL A 40 1.60 14.95 -1.67
CA VAL A 40 2.68 15.59 -2.42
C VAL A 40 3.29 14.50 -3.29
N GLU A 41 3.53 14.81 -4.57
CA GLU A 41 4.06 13.83 -5.53
C GLU A 41 5.32 13.15 -4.99
N GLY A 42 5.38 11.82 -5.13
CA GLY A 42 6.48 10.97 -4.66
C GLY A 42 6.41 10.60 -3.17
N ALA A 43 6.18 11.55 -2.26
CA ALA A 43 6.26 11.32 -0.80
C ALA A 43 5.23 10.31 -0.29
N ALA A 44 4.00 10.35 -0.81
CA ALA A 44 2.96 9.39 -0.45
C ALA A 44 3.25 7.98 -1.01
N ASN A 45 3.92 7.89 -2.16
CA ASN A 45 4.24 6.61 -2.79
C ASN A 45 5.36 5.88 -2.04
N ASP A 46 6.42 6.60 -1.68
CA ASP A 46 7.51 6.03 -0.88
C ASP A 46 7.01 5.61 0.51
N ALA A 47 6.22 6.47 1.17
CA ALA A 47 5.64 6.14 2.47
C ALA A 47 4.73 4.91 2.40
N LEU A 48 3.94 4.77 1.32
CA LEU A 48 3.11 3.60 1.10
C LEU A 48 3.95 2.32 0.94
N VAL A 49 4.94 2.35 0.04
CA VAL A 49 5.83 1.21 -0.24
C VAL A 49 6.56 0.79 1.04
N ALA A 50 7.10 1.74 1.79
CA ALA A 50 7.79 1.47 3.05
C ALA A 50 6.87 0.87 4.12
N LEU A 51 5.63 1.35 4.22
CA LEU A 51 4.66 0.84 5.19
C LEU A 51 4.19 -0.57 4.85
N LEU A 52 3.92 -0.85 3.57
CA LEU A 52 3.50 -2.19 3.13
C LEU A 52 4.64 -3.20 3.22
N ALA A 53 5.87 -2.81 2.87
CA ALA A 53 7.04 -3.67 3.04
C ALA A 53 7.19 -4.12 4.50
N LYS A 54 6.98 -3.21 5.46
CA LYS A 54 6.98 -3.54 6.90
C LYS A 54 5.82 -4.45 7.29
N HIS A 55 4.61 -4.17 6.81
CA HIS A 55 3.41 -4.97 7.13
C HIS A 55 3.55 -6.41 6.61
N PHE A 56 4.00 -6.59 5.37
CA PHE A 56 4.18 -7.90 4.74
C PHE A 56 5.54 -8.56 5.03
N LYS A 57 6.44 -7.88 5.74
CA LYS A 57 7.80 -8.35 6.09
C LYS A 57 8.65 -8.72 4.87
N VAL A 58 8.61 -7.88 3.85
CA VAL A 58 9.38 -8.05 2.59
C VAL A 58 10.32 -6.86 2.37
N ALA A 59 11.26 -6.96 1.42
CA ALA A 59 12.09 -5.81 1.08
C ALA A 59 11.27 -4.78 0.29
N LYS A 60 11.64 -3.49 0.37
CA LYS A 60 10.95 -2.42 -0.38
C LYS A 60 10.92 -2.68 -1.89
N ARG A 61 11.99 -3.28 -2.44
CA ARG A 61 12.09 -3.64 -3.87
C ARG A 61 11.05 -4.68 -4.30
N ASP A 62 10.54 -5.45 -3.35
CA ASP A 62 9.54 -6.49 -3.62
C ASP A 62 8.11 -5.91 -3.61
N VAL A 63 7.95 -4.63 -3.28
CA VAL A 63 6.66 -3.92 -3.28
C VAL A 63 6.63 -2.95 -4.45
N SER A 64 5.79 -3.25 -5.44
CA SER A 64 5.70 -2.47 -6.68
C SER A 64 4.28 -1.94 -6.90
N ILE A 65 4.13 -0.65 -7.20
CA ILE A 65 2.86 -0.06 -7.64
C ILE A 65 2.70 -0.30 -9.14
N ILE A 66 1.75 -1.14 -9.51
CA ILE A 66 1.47 -1.54 -10.90
C ILE A 66 0.49 -0.56 -11.55
N ARG A 67 -0.47 -0.02 -10.80
CA ARG A 67 -1.46 0.95 -11.31
C ARG A 67 -1.89 1.93 -10.21
N GLY A 68 -2.34 3.12 -10.64
CA GLY A 68 -2.93 4.12 -9.74
C GLY A 68 -1.92 5.02 -9.04
N HIS A 69 -0.77 5.30 -9.67
CA HIS A 69 0.26 6.20 -9.11
C HIS A 69 -0.30 7.56 -8.66
N THR A 70 -1.27 8.10 -9.40
CA THR A 70 -1.97 9.36 -9.12
C THR A 70 -3.34 9.19 -8.44
N SER A 71 -3.79 7.95 -8.23
CA SER A 71 -5.09 7.64 -7.64
C SER A 71 -4.98 7.35 -6.15
N LYS A 72 -6.08 7.54 -5.40
CA LYS A 72 -6.20 7.04 -4.03
C LYS A 72 -6.35 5.52 -3.99
N ILE A 73 -6.78 4.90 -5.09
CA ILE A 73 -6.86 3.45 -5.25
C ILE A 73 -5.64 3.00 -6.04
N LYS A 74 -4.83 2.13 -5.44
CA LYS A 74 -3.59 1.64 -6.05
C LYS A 74 -3.61 0.13 -6.14
N HIS A 75 -3.11 -0.39 -7.25
CA HIS A 75 -2.86 -1.82 -7.40
C HIS A 75 -1.37 -2.05 -7.28
N LEU A 76 -1.00 -2.92 -6.35
CA LEU A 76 0.36 -3.26 -6.03
C LEU A 76 0.58 -4.75 -6.23
N ARG A 77 1.85 -5.08 -6.43
CA ARG A 77 2.35 -6.45 -6.45
C ARG A 77 3.37 -6.58 -5.34
N ILE A 78 3.24 -7.67 -4.58
CA ILE A 78 4.21 -8.05 -3.56
C ILE A 78 4.89 -9.34 -3.99
N ASP A 79 6.20 -9.25 -4.17
CA ASP A 79 7.07 -10.40 -4.36
C ASP A 79 7.63 -10.90 -3.03
N ARG A 80 8.06 -12.15 -2.99
CA ARG A 80 8.71 -12.77 -1.82
C ARG A 80 9.90 -13.55 -2.36
N SER A 81 10.89 -12.81 -2.86
CA SER A 81 12.18 -13.33 -3.30
C SER A 81 13.07 -13.70 -2.12
#